data_AF-A0A3P1WY28-F1
#
_entry.id   AF-A0A3P1WY28-F1
#
_cell.length_a   1.000
_cell.length_b   1.000
_cell.length_c   1.000
_cell.angle_alpha   90.00
_cell.angle_beta   90.00
_cell.angle_gamma   90.00
#
_symmetry.space_group_name_H-M   'P 1'
#
loop_
_entity.id
_entity.type
_entity.pdbx_description
1 polymer ?
#
loop_
_entity_poly.entity_id
_entity_poly.type
_entity_poly.pdbx_seq_one_letter_code
_entity_poly.pdbx_strand_id
1 'polypeptide(L)'
;MALPLDDIASPTERIRHKLAVARLVDHFRDYSGAADHDYILHPPVDIDTVRSYEARKQIQLPDSYVRFVTEVGDGGRGRPHYFHEGFGAGPDYGLMPLEHKDHGRRRKLMKRDALIGALTQDEWKRTFGSTKGLSEKDHDKLLDRVHRGVFYLTCGGCSDFHGLILSGPARGAVISSNWEHDFPDGPPEIVGEDFLSWYEAWLDGILDDGVRTSWRTYSLGPRELFRRLKEAMADGTAHRNSNLHLRMIGGLPKLGPKHTDQLRTHHATATDPWVRDYCLALLAQFDPDHTRPLLDNAPDPLLIHILATRAPSLTPSFTDRLNQMRTKSQDHADAVHLILAR
;
A
#
# COMPACT_ATOMS: atom_id res chain seq x y z
N MET A 1 0.84 5.53 17.35
CA MET A 1 1.99 5.50 18.28
C MET A 1 3.13 6.18 17.52
N ALA A 2 4.04 6.95 18.13
CA ALA A 2 5.16 7.47 17.36
C ALA A 2 6.02 6.29 16.91
N LEU A 3 6.18 6.11 15.60
CA LEU A 3 7.01 5.07 15.04
C LEU A 3 8.48 5.45 15.23
N PRO A 4 9.39 4.48 15.38
CA PRO A 4 10.78 4.79 15.70
C PRO A 4 11.54 5.52 14.57
N LEU A 5 10.92 5.68 13.39
CA LEU A 5 11.44 6.45 12.26
C LEU A 5 10.95 7.90 12.26
N ASP A 6 10.01 8.26 13.14
CA ASP A 6 9.42 9.61 13.18
C ASP A 6 10.40 10.68 13.68
N ASP A 7 11.48 10.27 14.35
CA ASP A 7 12.56 11.14 14.84
C ASP A 7 13.44 11.71 13.71
N ILE A 8 13.40 11.14 12.51
CA ILE A 8 14.14 11.65 11.35
C ILE A 8 13.46 12.96 10.90
N ALA A 9 14.21 14.07 10.92
CA ALA A 9 13.64 15.39 10.68
C ALA A 9 13.08 15.58 9.26
N SER A 10 13.74 15.01 8.24
CA SER A 10 13.30 15.16 6.85
C SER A 10 12.19 14.17 6.49
N PRO A 11 11.00 14.63 6.04
CA PRO A 11 9.92 13.73 5.62
C PRO A 11 10.31 12.81 4.46
N THR A 12 11.12 13.29 3.51
CA THR A 12 11.56 12.50 2.36
C THR A 12 12.59 11.44 2.75
N GLU A 13 13.41 11.68 3.77
CA GLU A 13 14.27 10.64 4.34
C GLU A 13 13.42 9.61 5.09
N ARG A 14 12.49 10.04 5.95
CA ARG A 14 11.55 9.13 6.62
C ARG A 14 10.84 8.20 5.64
N ILE A 15 10.28 8.74 4.57
CA ILE A 15 9.59 7.95 3.55
C ILE A 15 10.51 6.89 2.92
N ARG A 16 11.76 7.24 2.57
CA ARG A 16 12.71 6.26 1.99
C ARG A 16 13.01 5.11 2.97
N HIS A 17 13.25 5.45 4.24
CA HIS A 17 13.48 4.45 5.28
C HIS A 17 12.24 3.59 5.52
N LYS A 18 11.05 4.20 5.64
CA LYS A 18 9.77 3.51 5.82
C LYS A 18 9.44 2.57 4.66
N LEU A 19 9.75 2.94 3.40
CA LEU A 19 9.62 2.04 2.24
C LEU A 19 10.53 0.81 2.35
N ALA A 20 11.79 1.00 2.73
CA ALA A 20 12.75 -0.08 2.90
C ALA A 20 12.33 -1.05 4.03
N VAL A 21 11.86 -0.51 5.15
CA VAL A 21 11.34 -1.31 6.27
C VAL A 21 10.04 -2.01 5.90
N ALA A 22 9.10 -1.34 5.24
CA ALA A 22 7.85 -1.96 4.76
C ALA A 22 8.14 -3.17 3.87
N ARG A 23 9.19 -3.09 3.04
CA ARG A 23 9.64 -4.21 2.22
C ARG A 23 10.10 -5.43 3.03
N LEU A 24 10.70 -5.24 4.19
CA LEU A 24 11.14 -6.33 5.07
C LEU A 24 9.99 -6.85 5.94
N VAL A 25 9.17 -5.95 6.46
CA VAL A 25 8.03 -6.26 7.35
C VAL A 25 6.91 -6.96 6.59
N ASP A 26 6.61 -6.56 5.35
CA ASP A 26 5.66 -7.24 4.47
C ASP A 26 6.37 -8.14 3.46
N HIS A 27 7.13 -9.11 3.98
CA HIS A 27 7.92 -10.07 3.20
C HIS A 27 7.11 -10.77 2.09
N PHE A 28 5.83 -11.08 2.36
CA PHE A 28 4.96 -11.79 1.41
C PHE A 28 4.15 -10.87 0.50
N ARG A 29 4.31 -9.53 0.59
CA ARG A 29 3.49 -8.57 -0.18
C ARG A 29 2.00 -8.76 0.05
N ASP A 30 1.66 -9.07 1.29
CA ASP A 30 0.30 -9.26 1.73
C ASP A 30 -0.41 -7.92 1.96
N TYR A 31 0.24 -6.76 1.89
CA TYR A 31 -0.50 -5.50 1.92
C TYR A 31 -1.23 -5.31 0.58
N SER A 32 -2.39 -4.64 0.60
CA SER A 32 -3.19 -4.48 -0.62
C SER A 32 -2.37 -3.77 -1.72
N GLY A 33 -2.21 -4.45 -2.86
CA GLY A 33 -1.45 -3.99 -4.03
C GLY A 33 0.07 -3.94 -3.89
N ALA A 34 0.64 -4.31 -2.73
CA ALA A 34 2.09 -4.40 -2.54
C ALA A 34 2.75 -5.41 -3.49
N ALA A 35 2.02 -6.44 -3.91
CA ALA A 35 2.51 -7.44 -4.87
C ALA A 35 2.71 -6.88 -6.29
N ASP A 36 2.15 -5.70 -6.58
CA ASP A 36 2.28 -5.06 -7.89
C ASP A 36 3.47 -4.11 -7.98
N HIS A 37 3.91 -3.54 -6.85
CA HIS A 37 4.95 -2.51 -6.82
C HIS A 37 6.15 -2.86 -5.92
N ASP A 38 6.08 -3.90 -5.08
CA ASP A 38 7.16 -4.39 -4.24
C ASP A 38 7.80 -3.38 -3.26
N TYR A 39 7.05 -2.32 -2.92
CA TYR A 39 7.56 -1.11 -2.26
C TYR A 39 8.75 -0.45 -2.98
N ILE A 40 8.84 -0.61 -4.30
CA ILE A 40 9.91 -0.05 -5.12
C ILE A 40 9.40 1.20 -5.83
N LEU A 41 10.21 2.25 -5.77
CA LEU A 41 10.14 3.39 -6.67
C LEU A 41 11.32 3.35 -7.64
N HIS A 42 11.17 3.91 -8.84
CA HIS A 42 12.33 4.28 -9.64
C HIS A 42 13.08 5.45 -8.99
N PRO A 43 14.35 5.69 -9.38
CA PRO A 43 15.12 6.81 -8.88
C PRO A 43 14.40 8.17 -9.06
N PRO A 44 14.72 9.16 -8.22
CA PRO A 44 14.14 10.49 -8.35
C PRO A 44 14.44 11.14 -9.70
N VAL A 45 13.52 11.97 -10.17
CA VAL A 45 13.68 12.77 -11.39
C VAL A 45 14.36 14.10 -11.09
N ASP A 46 15.07 14.64 -12.08
CA ASP A 46 15.67 15.97 -11.97
C ASP A 46 14.58 17.06 -11.85
N ILE A 47 14.86 18.12 -11.08
CA ILE A 47 14.00 19.28 -10.99
C ILE A 47 13.71 19.91 -12.35
N ASP A 48 14.64 19.87 -13.30
CA ASP A 48 14.44 20.37 -14.66
C ASP A 48 13.38 19.55 -15.42
N THR A 49 13.26 18.26 -15.14
CA THR A 49 12.19 17.40 -15.68
C THR A 49 10.84 17.87 -15.16
N VAL A 50 10.75 18.15 -13.85
CA VAL A 50 9.53 18.66 -13.21
C VAL A 50 9.14 20.01 -13.78
N ARG A 51 10.07 20.97 -13.86
CA ARG A 51 9.79 22.32 -14.42
C ARG A 51 9.37 22.26 -15.88
N SER A 52 10.00 21.38 -16.65
CA SER A 52 9.63 21.15 -18.05
C SER A 52 8.21 20.55 -18.16
N TYR A 53 7.85 19.62 -17.27
CA TYR A 53 6.50 19.06 -17.20
C TYR A 53 5.46 20.13 -16.86
N GLU A 54 5.70 20.92 -15.81
CA GLU A 54 4.85 22.04 -15.41
C GLU A 54 4.64 23.04 -16.54
N ALA A 55 5.70 23.43 -17.24
CA ALA A 55 5.63 24.34 -18.39
C ALA A 55 4.81 23.75 -19.55
N ARG A 56 5.08 22.49 -19.94
CA ARG A 56 4.33 21.79 -21.01
C ARG A 56 2.86 21.64 -20.68
N LYS A 57 2.53 21.36 -19.41
CA LYS A 57 1.15 21.18 -18.95
C LYS A 57 0.48 22.49 -18.56
N GLN A 58 1.23 23.58 -18.38
CA GLN A 58 0.80 24.87 -17.83
C GLN A 58 0.07 24.71 -16.49
N ILE A 59 0.74 24.01 -15.56
CA ILE A 59 0.29 23.80 -14.19
C ILE A 59 1.43 24.14 -13.23
N GLN A 60 1.13 24.19 -11.94
CA GLN A 60 2.14 24.22 -10.88
C GLN A 60 1.84 23.06 -9.94
N LEU A 61 2.80 22.17 -9.73
CA LEU A 61 2.69 21.08 -8.78
C LEU A 61 2.89 21.63 -7.35
N PRO A 62 2.20 21.08 -6.34
CA PRO A 62 2.48 21.38 -4.95
C PRO A 62 3.90 20.98 -4.54
N ASP A 63 4.54 21.79 -3.69
CA ASP A 63 5.95 21.60 -3.29
C ASP A 63 6.21 20.23 -2.65
N SER A 64 5.27 19.71 -1.85
CA SER A 64 5.37 18.39 -1.24
C SER A 64 5.48 17.27 -2.28
N TYR A 65 4.72 17.34 -3.38
CA TYR A 65 4.81 16.39 -4.47
C TYR A 65 6.10 16.56 -5.29
N VAL A 66 6.52 17.80 -5.55
CA VAL A 66 7.80 18.09 -6.23
C VAL A 66 8.95 17.45 -5.45
N ARG A 67 9.01 17.69 -4.14
CA ARG A 67 10.02 17.09 -3.26
C ARG A 67 9.99 15.57 -3.30
N PHE A 68 8.79 14.96 -3.31
CA PHE A 68 8.71 13.50 -3.41
C PHE A 68 9.35 12.99 -4.70
N VAL A 69 8.98 13.52 -5.86
CA VAL A 69 9.51 13.01 -7.14
C VAL A 69 10.98 13.33 -7.35
N THR A 70 11.52 14.41 -6.76
CA THR A 70 12.93 14.80 -6.89
C THR A 70 13.85 14.28 -5.79
N GLU A 71 13.30 13.87 -4.66
CA GLU A 71 14.08 13.34 -3.54
C GLU A 71 13.82 11.84 -3.35
N VAL A 72 12.57 11.36 -3.35
CA VAL A 72 12.23 9.97 -3.03
C VAL A 72 12.26 9.05 -4.24
N GLY A 73 11.48 9.37 -5.29
CA GLY A 73 11.36 8.55 -6.50
C GLY A 73 10.13 8.87 -7.32
N ASP A 74 10.09 8.40 -8.57
CA ASP A 74 8.97 8.64 -9.50
C ASP A 74 8.55 7.36 -10.26
N GLY A 75 7.33 6.89 -10.01
CA GLY A 75 6.85 5.63 -10.60
C GLY A 75 7.68 4.41 -10.18
N GLY A 76 7.53 3.32 -10.91
CA GLY A 76 8.21 2.05 -10.63
C GLY A 76 8.06 1.07 -11.78
N ARG A 77 8.40 -0.20 -11.56
CA ARG A 77 8.18 -1.22 -12.60
C ARG A 77 6.69 -1.45 -12.84
N GLY A 78 5.88 -1.40 -11.78
CA GLY A 78 4.53 -1.93 -11.79
C GLY A 78 4.48 -3.39 -12.25
N ARG A 79 3.28 -3.89 -12.53
CA ARG A 79 3.11 -5.23 -13.07
C ARG A 79 3.12 -5.19 -14.61
N PRO A 80 4.06 -5.89 -15.29
CA PRO A 80 4.14 -5.87 -16.74
C PRO A 80 2.84 -6.34 -17.40
N HIS A 81 2.43 -5.67 -18.48
CA HIS A 81 1.21 -5.99 -19.25
C HIS A 81 -0.13 -5.75 -18.52
N TYR A 82 -0.12 -5.08 -17.37
CA TYR A 82 -1.33 -4.61 -16.69
C TYR A 82 -1.48 -3.09 -16.82
N PHE A 83 -2.66 -2.55 -16.46
CA PHE A 83 -2.95 -1.11 -16.63
C PHE A 83 -2.08 -0.21 -15.74
N HIS A 84 -1.56 -0.75 -14.64
CA HIS A 84 -0.65 -0.12 -13.68
C HIS A 84 0.82 -0.44 -13.95
N GLU A 85 1.17 -0.82 -15.19
CA GLU A 85 2.57 -0.88 -15.62
C GLU A 85 3.22 0.51 -15.49
N GLY A 86 4.41 0.57 -14.89
CA GLY A 86 5.10 1.83 -14.60
C GLY A 86 4.74 2.46 -13.24
N PHE A 87 3.77 1.91 -12.50
CA PHE A 87 3.39 2.45 -11.20
C PHE A 87 4.44 2.12 -10.14
N GLY A 88 4.69 3.09 -9.28
CA GLY A 88 5.61 2.99 -8.15
C GLY A 88 4.93 2.55 -6.87
N ALA A 89 5.71 2.39 -5.83
CA ALA A 89 5.18 2.14 -4.50
C ALA A 89 4.15 3.19 -4.09
N GLY A 90 2.97 2.74 -3.68
CA GLY A 90 1.89 3.61 -3.23
C GLY A 90 0.65 2.81 -2.87
N PRO A 91 -0.38 3.48 -2.34
CA PRO A 91 -1.67 2.84 -2.05
C PRO A 91 -2.27 2.13 -3.27
N ASP A 92 -3.13 1.16 -3.00
CA ASP A 92 -3.80 0.35 -4.02
C ASP A 92 -2.80 -0.25 -5.02
N TYR A 93 -3.01 -0.11 -6.32
CA TYR A 93 -2.10 -0.63 -7.36
C TYR A 93 -0.81 0.18 -7.55
N GLY A 94 -0.58 1.20 -6.72
CA GLY A 94 0.63 2.02 -6.74
C GLY A 94 0.43 3.46 -7.21
N LEU A 95 1.51 4.22 -7.13
CA LEU A 95 1.57 5.63 -7.47
C LEU A 95 1.96 5.81 -8.95
N MET A 96 1.17 6.61 -9.67
CA MET A 96 1.41 6.95 -11.07
C MET A 96 2.70 7.78 -11.21
N PRO A 97 3.54 7.52 -12.23
CA PRO A 97 4.67 8.38 -12.51
C PRO A 97 4.19 9.78 -12.94
N LEU A 98 5.04 10.78 -12.72
CA LEU A 98 4.82 12.18 -13.12
C LEU A 98 4.32 12.26 -14.57
N GLU A 99 5.02 11.55 -15.47
CA GLU A 99 4.70 11.49 -16.90
C GLU A 99 3.80 10.31 -17.28
N HIS A 100 2.64 10.17 -16.62
CA HIS A 100 1.65 9.18 -17.04
C HIS A 100 0.73 9.68 -18.17
N LYS A 101 0.36 8.78 -19.10
CA LYS A 101 -0.52 9.07 -20.26
C LYS A 101 -1.88 9.65 -19.86
N ASP A 102 -2.43 9.23 -18.73
CA ASP A 102 -3.75 9.67 -18.27
C ASP A 102 -3.78 11.11 -17.79
N HIS A 103 -2.63 11.65 -17.32
CA HIS A 103 -2.49 13.09 -17.06
C HIS A 103 -2.66 13.90 -18.35
N GLY A 104 -2.28 13.34 -19.51
CA GLY A 104 -2.53 13.95 -20.81
C GLY A 104 -4.02 14.10 -21.13
N ARG A 105 -4.83 13.08 -20.83
CA ARG A 105 -6.27 13.06 -21.11
C ARG A 105 -7.04 14.12 -20.33
N ARG A 106 -6.58 14.45 -19.12
CA ARG A 106 -7.25 15.38 -18.19
C ARG A 106 -6.62 16.77 -18.11
N ARG A 107 -5.69 17.10 -19.01
CA ARG A 107 -4.94 18.38 -19.02
C ARG A 107 -5.82 19.63 -18.87
N LYS A 108 -7.01 19.67 -19.49
CA LYS A 108 -7.90 20.84 -19.41
C LYS A 108 -8.52 21.02 -18.02
N LEU A 109 -8.71 19.94 -17.28
CA LEU A 109 -9.29 19.95 -15.93
C LEU A 109 -8.27 20.44 -14.90
N MET A 110 -7.02 19.99 -15.02
CA MET A 110 -5.91 20.34 -14.12
C MET A 110 -5.56 21.84 -14.08
N LYS A 111 -6.01 22.62 -15.08
CA LYS A 111 -5.76 24.07 -15.17
C LYS A 111 -6.81 24.93 -14.50
N ARG A 112 -7.88 24.33 -13.98
CA ARG A 112 -8.99 25.06 -13.34
C ARG A 112 -8.86 24.95 -11.85
N ASP A 113 -9.25 26.00 -11.13
CA ASP A 113 -9.32 25.94 -9.67
C ASP A 113 -10.29 24.86 -9.21
N ALA A 114 -9.84 24.04 -8.25
CA ALA A 114 -10.68 23.06 -7.61
C ALA A 114 -11.79 23.76 -6.82
N LEU A 115 -12.97 23.16 -6.83
CA LEU A 115 -14.10 23.60 -6.01
C LEU A 115 -14.09 22.96 -4.61
N ILE A 116 -13.25 21.93 -4.43
CA ILE A 116 -13.03 21.26 -3.16
C ILE A 116 -12.36 22.24 -2.20
N GLY A 117 -12.96 22.41 -1.02
CA GLY A 117 -12.55 23.42 -0.03
C GLY A 117 -12.98 24.86 -0.36
N ALA A 118 -13.57 25.11 -1.53
CA ALA A 118 -14.04 26.45 -1.92
C ALA A 118 -15.52 26.71 -1.59
N LEU A 119 -16.31 25.64 -1.42
CA LEU A 119 -17.75 25.70 -1.20
C LEU A 119 -18.10 25.17 0.19
N THR A 120 -19.11 25.76 0.81
CA THR A 120 -19.80 25.15 1.97
C THR A 120 -20.56 23.89 1.53
N GLN A 121 -20.96 23.05 2.50
CA GLN A 121 -21.73 21.84 2.20
C GLN A 121 -23.05 22.14 1.47
N ASP A 122 -23.74 23.22 1.84
CA ASP A 122 -25.00 23.64 1.19
C ASP A 122 -24.78 24.16 -0.23
N GLU A 123 -23.71 24.91 -0.47
CA GLU A 123 -23.33 25.38 -1.81
C GLU A 123 -22.91 24.22 -2.71
N TRP A 124 -22.19 23.24 -2.16
CA TRP A 124 -21.82 22.03 -2.87
C TRP A 124 -23.05 21.27 -3.35
N LYS A 125 -24.00 20.99 -2.43
CA LYS A 125 -25.29 20.36 -2.72
C LYS A 125 -26.04 21.05 -3.86
N ARG A 126 -26.12 22.38 -3.81
CA ARG A 126 -26.78 23.19 -4.86
C ARG A 126 -26.03 23.19 -6.19
N THR A 127 -24.71 23.04 -6.19
CA THR A 127 -23.86 23.15 -7.39
C THR A 127 -23.79 21.87 -8.21
N PHE A 128 -23.76 20.72 -7.52
CA PHE A 128 -23.51 19.43 -8.16
C PHE A 128 -24.75 18.53 -8.22
N GLY A 129 -25.70 18.66 -7.29
CA GLY A 129 -26.89 17.81 -7.28
C GLY A 129 -26.56 16.31 -7.22
N SER A 130 -27.53 15.48 -7.59
CA SER A 130 -27.32 14.03 -7.73
C SER A 130 -27.01 13.65 -9.17
N THR A 131 -26.13 12.66 -9.35
CA THR A 131 -25.85 12.02 -10.62
C THR A 131 -26.97 11.09 -11.10
N LYS A 132 -27.96 10.79 -10.24
CA LYS A 132 -29.02 9.81 -10.53
C LYS A 132 -29.90 10.25 -11.69
N GLY A 133 -30.03 9.38 -12.68
CA GLY A 133 -30.86 9.63 -13.87
C GLY A 133 -30.21 10.52 -14.94
N LEU A 134 -28.94 10.91 -14.74
CA LEU A 134 -28.17 11.56 -15.80
C LEU A 134 -27.82 10.55 -16.92
N SER A 135 -27.66 11.08 -18.14
CA SER A 135 -26.99 10.34 -19.20
C SER A 135 -25.51 10.14 -18.85
N GLU A 136 -24.86 9.10 -19.38
CA GLU A 136 -23.42 8.85 -19.19
C GLU A 136 -22.59 10.10 -19.53
N LYS A 137 -22.94 10.80 -20.62
CA LYS A 137 -22.26 12.03 -21.02
C LYS A 137 -22.43 13.18 -20.02
N ASP A 138 -23.59 13.32 -19.39
CA ASP A 138 -23.83 14.39 -18.41
C ASP A 138 -23.27 14.03 -17.04
N HIS A 139 -23.25 12.75 -16.70
CA HIS A 139 -22.52 12.19 -15.57
C HIS A 139 -21.02 12.53 -15.67
N ASP A 140 -20.38 12.22 -16.81
CA ASP A 140 -18.96 12.52 -17.03
C ASP A 140 -18.65 14.01 -16.92
N LYS A 141 -19.49 14.88 -17.49
CA LYS A 141 -19.33 16.33 -17.35
C LYS A 141 -19.46 16.80 -15.90
N LEU A 142 -20.33 16.17 -15.12
CA LEU A 142 -20.51 16.50 -13.71
C LEU A 142 -19.27 16.11 -12.92
N LEU A 143 -18.73 14.91 -13.14
CA LEU A 143 -17.51 14.47 -12.48
C LEU A 143 -16.28 15.26 -12.93
N ASP A 144 -16.16 15.61 -14.21
CA ASP A 144 -15.14 16.56 -14.70
C ASP A 144 -15.21 17.91 -13.98
N ARG A 145 -16.41 18.36 -13.60
CA ARG A 145 -16.59 19.58 -12.80
C ARG A 145 -16.21 19.37 -11.34
N VAL A 146 -16.47 18.21 -10.75
CA VAL A 146 -16.11 17.86 -9.37
C VAL A 146 -14.59 17.77 -9.22
N HIS A 147 -13.93 17.05 -10.13
CA HIS A 147 -12.49 16.75 -10.09
C HIS A 147 -11.63 17.75 -10.88
N ARG A 148 -12.15 18.93 -11.21
CA ARG A 148 -11.34 19.99 -11.81
C ARG A 148 -10.23 20.43 -10.83
N GLY A 149 -9.06 20.78 -11.34
CA GLY A 149 -7.92 21.14 -10.52
C GLY A 149 -7.27 19.97 -9.78
N VAL A 150 -7.69 18.73 -10.03
CA VAL A 150 -7.13 17.53 -9.41
C VAL A 150 -6.17 16.82 -10.35
N PHE A 151 -4.99 16.48 -9.83
CA PHE A 151 -3.96 15.66 -10.44
C PHE A 151 -4.05 14.23 -9.92
N TYR A 152 -4.10 13.24 -10.80
CA TYR A 152 -4.35 11.85 -10.41
C TYR A 152 -3.08 11.23 -9.86
N LEU A 153 -3.17 10.58 -8.70
CA LEU A 153 -2.02 9.96 -8.05
C LEU A 153 -2.07 8.44 -8.17
N THR A 154 -3.24 7.83 -7.97
CA THR A 154 -3.41 6.38 -8.01
C THR A 154 -4.57 6.00 -8.93
N CYS A 155 -4.68 4.71 -9.22
CA CYS A 155 -5.88 4.12 -9.79
C CYS A 155 -6.24 2.90 -8.94
N GLY A 156 -7.32 2.99 -8.17
CA GLY A 156 -7.98 1.86 -7.53
C GLY A 156 -8.82 1.12 -8.55
N GLY A 157 -8.72 -0.20 -8.58
CA GLY A 157 -9.61 -1.03 -9.41
C GLY A 157 -10.98 -1.01 -8.74
N CYS A 158 -12.01 -0.65 -9.51
CA CYS A 158 -13.34 -0.18 -9.06
C CYS A 158 -13.46 1.35 -8.94
N SER A 159 -12.87 2.09 -9.90
CA SER A 159 -13.03 3.55 -10.11
C SER A 159 -12.57 4.50 -8.99
N ASP A 160 -12.16 3.97 -7.84
CA ASP A 160 -11.51 4.72 -6.76
C ASP A 160 -10.15 5.28 -7.19
N PHE A 161 -9.75 6.41 -6.63
CA PHE A 161 -8.43 7.00 -6.81
C PHE A 161 -8.10 8.02 -5.72
N HIS A 162 -6.81 8.23 -5.51
CA HIS A 162 -6.30 9.38 -4.80
C HIS A 162 -5.92 10.49 -5.78
N GLY A 163 -6.21 11.74 -5.42
CA GLY A 163 -5.94 12.91 -6.25
C GLY A 163 -5.30 14.06 -5.48
N LEU A 164 -4.33 14.73 -6.07
CA LEU A 164 -3.65 15.90 -5.53
C LEU A 164 -4.30 17.19 -6.05
N ILE A 165 -4.70 18.08 -5.16
CA ILE A 165 -5.28 19.37 -5.55
C ILE A 165 -4.18 20.33 -6.00
N LEU A 166 -4.21 20.73 -7.27
CA LEU A 166 -3.24 21.65 -7.87
C LEU A 166 -3.60 23.12 -7.69
N SER A 167 -4.87 23.49 -7.53
CA SER A 167 -5.25 24.90 -7.52
C SER A 167 -6.57 25.11 -6.79
N GLY A 168 -6.77 26.30 -6.23
CA GLY A 168 -7.89 26.62 -5.35
C GLY A 168 -7.53 26.55 -3.85
N PRO A 169 -8.52 26.75 -2.95
CA PRO A 169 -8.29 26.94 -1.52
C PRO A 169 -7.64 25.75 -0.80
N ALA A 170 -7.88 24.53 -1.28
CA ALA A 170 -7.31 23.30 -0.73
C ALA A 170 -6.04 22.83 -1.49
N ARG A 171 -5.35 23.72 -2.21
CA ARG A 171 -4.12 23.38 -2.95
C ARG A 171 -3.11 22.66 -2.05
N GLY A 172 -2.56 21.55 -2.56
CA GLY A 172 -1.59 20.72 -1.85
C GLY A 172 -2.20 19.50 -1.18
N ALA A 173 -3.49 19.56 -0.82
CA ALA A 173 -4.17 18.46 -0.16
C ALA A 173 -4.41 17.27 -1.10
N VAL A 174 -4.49 16.08 -0.51
CA VAL A 174 -4.83 14.83 -1.19
C VAL A 174 -6.26 14.44 -0.87
N ILE A 175 -7.03 14.09 -1.90
CA ILE A 175 -8.39 13.57 -1.78
C ILE A 175 -8.43 12.07 -2.05
N SER A 176 -9.40 11.39 -1.43
CA SER A 176 -9.90 10.10 -1.88
C SER A 176 -11.21 10.30 -2.63
N SER A 177 -11.35 9.72 -3.81
CA SER A 177 -12.51 9.91 -4.66
C SER A 177 -12.76 8.73 -5.59
N ASN A 178 -13.86 8.77 -6.32
CA ASN A 178 -14.32 7.68 -7.18
C ASN A 178 -15.01 8.27 -8.43
N TRP A 179 -14.89 7.57 -9.58
CA TRP A 179 -15.49 7.96 -10.87
C TRP A 179 -16.92 7.50 -11.13
N GLU A 180 -17.50 6.72 -10.25
CA GLU A 180 -18.87 6.19 -10.29
C GLU A 180 -19.71 6.70 -9.11
N HIS A 181 -19.07 7.23 -8.07
CA HIS A 181 -19.75 7.72 -6.88
C HIS A 181 -20.52 9.03 -7.14
N ASP A 182 -21.72 9.12 -6.57
CA ASP A 182 -22.50 10.35 -6.53
C ASP A 182 -21.98 11.23 -5.39
N PHE A 183 -21.81 12.54 -5.61
CA PHE A 183 -21.32 13.47 -4.57
C PHE A 183 -22.40 14.45 -4.09
N PRO A 184 -23.65 14.02 -3.81
CA PRO A 184 -24.71 14.94 -3.44
C PRO A 184 -24.53 15.44 -2.00
N ASP A 185 -23.92 14.64 -1.12
CA ASP A 185 -23.85 14.95 0.31
C ASP A 185 -22.60 15.75 0.71
N GLY A 186 -21.61 15.84 -0.18
CA GLY A 186 -20.39 16.62 0.05
C GLY A 186 -19.31 16.36 -1.00
N PRO A 187 -18.23 17.16 -0.96
CA PRO A 187 -17.06 16.95 -1.80
C PRO A 187 -16.37 15.61 -1.52
N PRO A 188 -15.50 15.16 -2.45
CA PRO A 188 -14.51 14.14 -2.12
C PRO A 188 -13.78 14.45 -0.81
N GLU A 189 -13.51 13.41 -0.04
CA GLU A 189 -12.85 13.54 1.27
C GLU A 189 -11.40 13.97 1.10
N ILE A 190 -10.97 14.95 1.90
CA ILE A 190 -9.55 15.28 2.05
C ILE A 190 -8.94 14.29 3.04
N VAL A 191 -8.03 13.44 2.56
CA VAL A 191 -7.36 12.38 3.33
C VAL A 191 -5.92 12.73 3.71
N GLY A 192 -5.44 13.91 3.30
CA GLY A 192 -4.17 14.45 3.76
C GLY A 192 -4.01 15.93 3.42
N GLU A 193 -3.43 16.68 4.34
CA GLU A 193 -3.21 18.13 4.18
C GLU A 193 -2.15 18.45 3.12
N ASP A 194 -1.19 17.55 2.92
CA ASP A 194 -0.21 17.60 1.85
C ASP A 194 0.20 16.19 1.38
N PHE A 195 0.84 16.11 0.20
CA PHE A 195 1.26 14.86 -0.41
C PHE A 195 2.21 14.01 0.45
N LEU A 196 3.23 14.63 1.09
CA LEU A 196 4.23 13.86 1.85
C LEU A 196 3.59 13.28 3.11
N SER A 197 2.79 14.08 3.82
CA SER A 197 2.08 13.61 5.02
C SER A 197 1.08 12.49 4.69
N TRP A 198 0.35 12.60 3.57
CA TRP A 198 -0.53 11.53 3.10
C TRP A 198 0.22 10.24 2.76
N TYR A 199 1.33 10.35 2.01
CA TYR A 199 2.12 9.19 1.60
C TYR A 199 2.80 8.52 2.80
N GLU A 200 3.29 9.31 3.74
CA GLU A 200 3.85 8.83 4.99
C GLU A 200 2.81 8.11 5.85
N ALA A 201 1.59 8.66 5.97
CA ALA A 201 0.50 8.00 6.70
C ALA A 201 0.11 6.64 6.11
N TRP A 202 0.23 6.46 4.79
CA TRP A 202 0.06 5.15 4.16
C TRP A 202 1.13 4.15 4.62
N LEU A 203 2.40 4.56 4.66
CA LEU A 203 3.48 3.74 5.18
C LEU A 203 3.31 3.45 6.67
N ASP A 204 2.88 4.44 7.46
CA ASP A 204 2.60 4.24 8.87
C ASP A 204 1.50 3.20 9.07
N GLY A 205 0.45 3.21 8.24
CA GLY A 205 -0.57 2.17 8.25
C GLY A 205 -0.03 0.76 7.97
N ILE A 206 1.03 0.62 7.17
CA ILE A 206 1.72 -0.66 6.93
C ILE A 206 2.59 -1.05 8.15
N LEU A 207 3.25 -0.06 8.75
CA LEU A 207 4.22 -0.24 9.83
C LEU A 207 3.62 -0.23 11.24
N ASP A 208 2.39 0.21 11.46
CA ASP A 208 1.70 0.18 12.76
C ASP A 208 0.82 -1.08 12.87
N ASP A 209 -0.14 -1.23 11.96
CA ASP A 209 -1.14 -2.32 12.01
C ASP A 209 -0.58 -3.68 11.56
N GLY A 210 0.66 -3.70 11.05
CA GLY A 210 1.17 -4.82 10.28
C GLY A 210 0.38 -4.99 8.97
N VAL A 211 0.46 -6.19 8.38
CA VAL A 211 -0.17 -6.42 7.08
C VAL A 211 -1.70 -6.52 7.21
N ARG A 212 -2.40 -5.41 6.92
CA ARG A 212 -3.87 -5.34 6.92
C ARG A 212 -4.51 -6.45 6.07
N THR A 213 -5.53 -7.07 6.65
CA THR A 213 -6.36 -8.13 6.08
C THR A 213 -7.31 -7.59 5.00
N SER A 214 -6.82 -7.23 3.81
CA SER A 214 -7.69 -6.61 2.78
C SER A 214 -8.74 -7.55 2.16
N TRP A 215 -8.79 -8.84 2.55
CA TRP A 215 -9.68 -9.83 1.95
C TRP A 215 -10.62 -10.55 2.93
N ARG A 216 -10.93 -9.94 4.08
CA ARG A 216 -11.99 -10.45 4.99
C ARG A 216 -13.39 -10.51 4.34
N THR A 217 -13.57 -10.02 3.12
CA THR A 217 -14.83 -10.05 2.37
C THR A 217 -15.32 -11.45 2.05
N TYR A 218 -14.45 -12.47 2.01
CA TYR A 218 -14.87 -13.86 1.91
C TYR A 218 -14.90 -14.50 3.31
N SER A 219 -16.10 -14.63 3.89
CA SER A 219 -16.35 -15.32 5.17
C SER A 219 -16.17 -16.84 5.08
N LEU A 220 -14.98 -17.31 4.66
CA LEU A 220 -14.66 -18.73 4.62
C LEU A 220 -14.17 -19.20 5.98
N GLY A 221 -14.80 -20.25 6.49
CA GLY A 221 -14.32 -20.92 7.70
C GLY A 221 -13.02 -21.71 7.46
N PRO A 222 -12.29 -22.08 8.54
CA PRO A 222 -11.00 -22.78 8.43
C PRO A 222 -11.06 -24.05 7.57
N ARG A 223 -12.13 -24.84 7.68
CA ARG A 223 -12.29 -26.08 6.89
C ARG A 223 -12.22 -25.85 5.39
N GLU A 224 -12.90 -24.81 4.92
CA GLU A 224 -12.99 -24.49 3.50
C GLU A 224 -11.68 -23.89 2.99
N LEU A 225 -11.03 -23.05 3.80
CA LEU A 225 -9.70 -22.51 3.49
C LEU A 225 -8.65 -23.62 3.33
N PHE A 226 -8.61 -24.58 4.25
CA PHE A 226 -7.67 -25.70 4.19
C PHE A 226 -8.00 -26.71 3.08
N ARG A 227 -9.29 -26.89 2.72
CA ARG A 227 -9.68 -27.67 1.54
C ARG A 227 -9.11 -27.05 0.27
N ARG A 228 -9.33 -25.75 0.06
CA ARG A 228 -8.82 -25.03 -1.12
C ARG A 228 -7.29 -24.96 -1.15
N LEU A 229 -6.66 -24.77 0.01
CA LEU A 229 -5.20 -24.84 0.11
C LEU A 229 -4.69 -26.21 -0.37
N LYS A 230 -5.30 -27.32 0.09
CA LYS A 230 -4.92 -28.66 -0.35
C LYS A 230 -5.07 -28.84 -1.87
N GLU A 231 -6.12 -28.30 -2.46
CA GLU A 231 -6.34 -28.33 -3.92
C GLU A 231 -5.26 -27.54 -4.66
N ALA A 232 -4.97 -26.31 -4.22
CA ALA A 232 -3.92 -25.46 -4.78
C ALA A 232 -2.50 -26.04 -4.62
N MET A 233 -2.29 -26.83 -3.57
CA MET A 233 -1.03 -27.57 -3.38
C MET A 233 -0.92 -28.74 -4.36
N ALA A 234 -2.02 -29.44 -4.62
CA ALA A 234 -2.04 -30.61 -5.52
C ALA A 234 -1.88 -30.24 -6.99
N ASP A 235 -2.40 -29.09 -7.41
CA ASP A 235 -2.31 -28.60 -8.79
C ASP A 235 -1.07 -27.70 -9.07
N GLY A 236 -0.24 -27.45 -8.05
CA GLY A 236 0.95 -26.60 -8.16
C GLY A 236 0.64 -25.12 -8.43
N THR A 237 -0.54 -24.65 -8.04
CA THR A 237 -0.98 -23.25 -8.19
C THR A 237 -0.92 -22.45 -6.89
N ALA A 238 -0.56 -23.07 -5.76
CA ALA A 238 -0.46 -22.44 -4.45
C ALA A 238 0.26 -21.07 -4.52
N HIS A 239 1.47 -20.99 -5.09
CA HIS A 239 2.18 -19.72 -5.24
C HIS A 239 1.58 -18.74 -6.26
N ARG A 240 0.84 -19.21 -7.28
CA ARG A 240 0.36 -18.38 -8.41
C ARG A 240 -0.96 -17.68 -8.13
N ASN A 241 -1.82 -18.28 -7.32
CA ASN A 241 -3.15 -17.74 -7.03
C ASN A 241 -3.12 -16.65 -5.94
N SER A 242 -2.00 -15.94 -5.83
CA SER A 242 -1.73 -14.96 -4.77
C SER A 242 -1.94 -15.52 -3.37
N ASN A 243 -1.74 -16.84 -3.16
CA ASN A 243 -1.88 -17.54 -1.87
C ASN A 243 -3.05 -17.04 -1.02
N LEU A 244 -4.17 -16.69 -1.67
CA LEU A 244 -5.29 -16.02 -1.02
C LEU A 244 -5.73 -16.83 0.20
N HIS A 245 -5.67 -18.15 0.11
CA HIS A 245 -6.00 -19.06 1.20
C HIS A 245 -5.02 -18.95 2.38
N LEU A 246 -3.70 -18.96 2.17
CA LEU A 246 -2.73 -18.78 3.25
C LEU A 246 -2.85 -17.40 3.90
N ARG A 247 -3.04 -16.36 3.08
CA ARG A 247 -3.28 -15.00 3.54
C ARG A 247 -4.56 -14.86 4.35
N MET A 248 -5.64 -15.49 3.89
CA MET A 248 -6.91 -15.54 4.62
C MET A 248 -6.80 -16.36 5.91
N ILE A 249 -6.02 -17.46 5.92
CA ILE A 249 -5.77 -18.25 7.12
C ILE A 249 -5.10 -17.40 8.19
N GLY A 250 -4.15 -16.54 7.82
CA GLY A 250 -3.51 -15.59 8.74
C GLY A 250 -4.48 -14.59 9.38
N GLY A 251 -5.66 -14.37 8.79
CA GLY A 251 -6.72 -13.53 9.36
C GLY A 251 -7.65 -14.27 10.34
N LEU A 252 -7.48 -15.59 10.53
CA LEU A 252 -8.29 -16.37 11.45
C LEU A 252 -7.91 -16.07 12.91
N PRO A 253 -8.87 -16.06 13.84
CA PRO A 253 -8.59 -15.79 15.26
C PRO A 253 -7.85 -16.94 15.95
N LYS A 254 -8.02 -18.19 15.48
CA LYS A 254 -7.36 -19.38 16.00
C LYS A 254 -7.39 -20.53 15.01
N LEU A 255 -6.45 -21.46 15.17
CA LEU A 255 -6.46 -22.76 14.49
C LEU A 255 -6.52 -23.89 15.53
N GLY A 256 -7.18 -24.99 15.15
CA GLY A 256 -7.16 -26.22 15.94
C GLY A 256 -6.00 -27.13 15.54
N PRO A 257 -5.62 -28.11 16.39
CA PRO A 257 -4.43 -28.94 16.19
C PRO A 257 -4.33 -29.58 14.81
N LYS A 258 -5.46 -30.12 14.29
CA LYS A 258 -5.54 -30.70 12.94
C LYS A 258 -5.04 -29.75 11.84
N HIS A 259 -5.41 -28.48 11.90
CA HIS A 259 -5.03 -27.50 10.86
C HIS A 259 -3.57 -27.05 11.06
N THR A 260 -3.10 -26.95 12.30
CA THR A 260 -1.68 -26.72 12.61
C THR A 260 -0.80 -27.85 12.09
N ASP A 261 -1.21 -29.12 12.28
CA ASP A 261 -0.49 -30.29 11.74
C ASP A 261 -0.46 -30.31 10.20
N GLN A 262 -1.53 -29.83 9.56
CA GLN A 262 -1.55 -29.63 8.11
C GLN A 262 -0.54 -28.57 7.67
N LEU A 263 -0.44 -27.44 8.37
CA LEU A 263 0.59 -26.43 8.09
C LEU A 263 2.00 -26.98 8.30
N ARG A 264 2.24 -27.78 9.35
CA ARG A 264 3.55 -28.45 9.55
C ARG A 264 3.88 -29.39 8.40
N THR A 265 2.90 -30.19 7.97
CA THR A 265 3.06 -31.11 6.85
C THR A 265 3.40 -30.34 5.58
N HIS A 266 2.68 -29.25 5.29
CA HIS A 266 2.96 -28.41 4.13
C HIS A 266 4.33 -27.73 4.21
N HIS A 267 4.71 -27.18 5.37
CA HIS A 267 6.05 -26.65 5.57
C HIS A 267 7.15 -27.69 5.31
N ALA A 268 6.99 -28.92 5.80
CA ALA A 268 7.99 -29.97 5.64
C ALA A 268 8.07 -30.56 4.22
N THR A 269 6.98 -30.52 3.45
CA THR A 269 6.86 -31.21 2.16
C THR A 269 6.81 -30.29 0.95
N ALA A 270 6.57 -28.99 1.14
CA ALA A 270 6.52 -28.03 0.05
C ALA A 270 7.91 -27.91 -0.62
N THR A 271 7.94 -28.15 -1.92
CA THR A 271 9.12 -27.89 -2.77
C THR A 271 9.29 -26.40 -3.05
N ASP A 272 8.21 -25.64 -2.98
CA ASP A 272 8.18 -24.21 -3.20
C ASP A 272 8.61 -23.45 -1.92
N PRO A 273 9.73 -22.71 -1.94
CA PRO A 273 10.19 -21.91 -0.80
C PRO A 273 9.15 -20.93 -0.30
N TRP A 274 8.36 -20.34 -1.19
CA TRP A 274 7.36 -19.34 -0.81
C TRP A 274 6.27 -19.96 0.07
N VAL A 275 5.74 -21.11 -0.36
CA VAL A 275 4.73 -21.84 0.42
C VAL A 275 5.30 -22.30 1.76
N ARG A 276 6.52 -22.85 1.74
CA ARG A 276 7.20 -23.31 2.96
C ARG A 276 7.35 -22.19 3.99
N ASP A 277 7.83 -21.03 3.54
CA ASP A 277 8.13 -19.89 4.41
C ASP A 277 6.82 -19.25 4.93
N TYR A 278 5.78 -19.19 4.10
CA TYR A 278 4.46 -18.73 4.52
C TYR A 278 3.81 -19.67 5.55
N CYS A 279 3.88 -20.98 5.35
CA CYS A 279 3.44 -21.95 6.36
C CYS A 279 4.21 -21.79 7.68
N LEU A 280 5.52 -21.51 7.63
CA LEU A 280 6.32 -21.24 8.83
C LEU A 280 5.84 -19.97 9.56
N ALA A 281 5.51 -18.91 8.84
CA ALA A 281 4.98 -17.68 9.41
C ALA A 281 3.61 -17.89 10.09
N LEU A 282 2.71 -18.67 9.47
CA LEU A 282 1.43 -19.05 10.07
C LEU A 282 1.59 -19.95 11.29
N LEU A 283 2.55 -20.88 11.27
CA LEU A 283 2.89 -21.70 12.43
C LEU A 283 3.39 -20.84 13.59
N ALA A 284 4.23 -19.84 13.33
CA ALA A 284 4.67 -18.91 14.37
C ALA A 284 3.51 -18.11 14.96
N GLN A 285 2.52 -17.72 14.14
CA GLN A 285 1.31 -17.03 14.59
C GLN A 285 0.41 -17.91 15.47
N PHE A 286 0.17 -19.17 15.09
CA PHE A 286 -0.83 -20.03 15.72
C PHE A 286 -0.27 -21.04 16.74
N ASP A 287 1.03 -21.30 16.70
CA ASP A 287 1.74 -22.23 17.57
C ASP A 287 3.21 -21.80 17.80
N PRO A 288 3.42 -20.65 18.47
CA PRO A 288 4.74 -20.02 18.58
C PRO A 288 5.79 -20.91 19.28
N ASP A 289 5.41 -21.60 20.36
CA ASP A 289 6.34 -22.38 21.19
C ASP A 289 6.99 -23.53 20.40
N HIS A 290 6.17 -24.28 19.65
CA HIS A 290 6.69 -25.38 18.81
C HIS A 290 7.40 -24.87 17.56
N THR A 291 7.10 -23.65 17.11
CA THR A 291 7.68 -23.08 15.89
C THR A 291 9.02 -22.41 16.16
N ARG A 292 9.26 -21.88 17.37
CA ARG A 292 10.47 -21.15 17.73
C ARG A 292 11.76 -21.83 17.26
N PRO A 293 12.01 -23.14 17.49
CA PRO A 293 13.27 -23.77 17.07
C PRO A 293 13.48 -23.79 15.54
N LEU A 294 12.39 -23.75 14.76
CA LEU A 294 12.46 -23.72 13.31
C LEU A 294 12.89 -22.34 12.78
N LEU A 295 12.69 -21.29 13.57
CA LEU A 295 13.01 -19.92 13.18
C LEU A 295 14.49 -19.57 13.33
N ASP A 296 15.29 -20.38 14.04
CA ASP A 296 16.73 -20.15 14.20
C ASP A 296 17.45 -20.08 12.84
N ASN A 297 16.94 -20.82 11.84
CA ASN A 297 17.50 -20.89 10.49
C ASN A 297 16.68 -20.12 9.43
N ALA A 298 15.59 -19.45 9.81
CA ALA A 298 14.76 -18.70 8.86
C ALA A 298 15.55 -17.53 8.24
N PRO A 299 15.43 -17.18 6.95
CA PRO A 299 16.08 -15.98 6.40
C PRO A 299 15.70 -14.70 7.15
N ASP A 300 16.59 -13.70 7.16
CA ASP A 300 16.35 -12.45 7.91
C ASP A 300 15.04 -11.74 7.53
N PRO A 301 14.67 -11.58 6.23
CA PRO A 301 13.39 -10.97 5.88
C PRO A 301 12.17 -11.73 6.43
N LEU A 302 12.25 -13.07 6.45
CA LEU A 302 11.18 -13.90 6.99
C LEU A 302 11.08 -13.76 8.51
N LEU A 303 12.21 -13.76 9.21
CA LEU A 303 12.21 -13.57 10.67
C LEU A 303 11.72 -12.16 11.05
N ILE A 304 12.14 -11.13 10.31
CA ILE A 304 11.65 -9.75 10.48
C ILE A 304 10.14 -9.70 10.30
N HIS A 305 9.60 -10.26 9.20
CA HIS A 305 8.16 -10.34 8.97
C HIS A 305 7.43 -11.03 10.12
N ILE A 306 7.93 -12.17 10.59
CA ILE A 306 7.29 -12.94 11.66
C ILE A 306 7.26 -12.15 12.97
N LEU A 307 8.40 -11.60 13.40
CA LEU A 307 8.48 -10.85 14.65
C LEU A 307 7.71 -9.53 14.59
N ALA A 308 7.69 -8.87 13.42
CA ALA A 308 6.95 -7.63 13.25
C ALA A 308 5.44 -7.86 13.10
N THR A 309 4.96 -8.95 12.51
CA THR A 309 3.53 -9.02 12.11
C THR A 309 2.76 -10.24 12.62
N ARG A 310 3.43 -11.35 12.92
CA ARG A 310 2.76 -12.64 13.18
C ARG A 310 2.90 -13.11 14.62
N ALA A 311 4.09 -12.98 15.19
CA ALA A 311 4.46 -13.50 16.49
C ALA A 311 5.44 -12.57 17.24
N PRO A 312 5.03 -11.32 17.54
CA PRO A 312 5.88 -10.37 18.27
C PRO A 312 6.28 -10.86 19.67
N SER A 313 5.50 -11.77 20.27
CA SER A 313 5.84 -12.41 21.54
C SER A 313 7.14 -13.24 21.49
N LEU A 314 7.60 -13.63 20.30
CA LEU A 314 8.85 -14.37 20.13
C LEU A 314 10.09 -13.47 20.14
N THR A 315 9.96 -12.14 20.07
CA THR A 315 11.07 -11.18 19.98
C THR A 315 12.16 -11.40 21.05
N PRO A 316 11.85 -11.63 22.34
CA PRO A 316 12.87 -11.89 23.37
C PRO A 316 13.73 -13.13 23.11
N SER A 317 13.25 -14.08 22.30
CA SER A 317 14.00 -15.30 21.96
C SER A 317 15.05 -15.09 20.87
N PHE A 318 15.05 -13.93 20.20
CA PHE A 318 15.89 -13.65 19.03
C PHE A 318 16.78 -12.41 19.19
N THR A 319 16.99 -11.91 20.42
CA THR A 319 17.78 -10.69 20.68
C THR A 319 19.17 -10.71 20.04
N ASP A 320 19.92 -11.81 20.18
CA ASP A 320 21.26 -11.92 19.58
C ASP A 320 21.21 -11.84 18.05
N ARG A 321 20.20 -12.49 17.46
CA ARG A 321 19.99 -12.51 16.02
C ARG A 321 19.58 -11.14 15.48
N LEU A 322 18.71 -10.43 16.21
CA LEU A 322 18.33 -9.05 15.91
C LEU A 322 19.53 -8.11 16.01
N ASN A 323 20.39 -8.27 17.03
CA ASN A 323 21.63 -7.49 17.15
C ASN A 323 22.59 -7.72 15.98
N GLN A 324 22.69 -8.96 15.48
CA GLN A 324 23.47 -9.25 14.28
C GLN A 324 22.85 -8.62 13.02
N MET A 325 21.51 -8.58 12.89
CA MET A 325 20.87 -7.94 11.75
C MET A 325 21.13 -6.43 11.70
N ARG A 326 21.18 -5.75 12.85
CA ARG A 326 21.44 -4.30 12.93
C ARG A 326 22.75 -3.87 12.28
N THR A 327 23.72 -4.77 12.13
CA THR A 327 25.03 -4.44 11.54
C THR A 327 25.10 -4.72 10.04
N LYS A 328 24.06 -5.32 9.43
CA LYS A 328 24.07 -5.72 8.02
C LYS A 328 23.78 -4.58 7.05
N SER A 329 22.77 -3.77 7.35
CA SER A 329 22.40 -2.57 6.58
C SER A 329 21.53 -1.64 7.41
N GLN A 330 21.36 -0.40 6.95
CA GLN A 330 20.46 0.56 7.58
C GLN A 330 19.02 0.05 7.62
N ASP A 331 18.51 -0.52 6.51
CA ASP A 331 17.16 -1.09 6.44
C ASP A 331 16.92 -2.19 7.50
N HIS A 332 17.93 -3.04 7.74
CA HIS A 332 17.84 -4.06 8.80
C HIS A 332 17.88 -3.42 10.19
N ALA A 333 18.71 -2.40 10.40
CA ALA A 333 18.77 -1.68 11.66
C ALA A 333 17.42 -1.02 11.99
N ASP A 334 16.80 -0.38 11.00
CA ASP A 334 15.51 0.29 11.13
C ASP A 334 14.37 -0.70 11.37
N ALA A 335 14.37 -1.83 10.66
CA ALA A 335 13.38 -2.89 10.88
C ALA A 335 13.52 -3.53 12.28
N VAL A 336 14.75 -3.73 12.76
CA VAL A 336 14.98 -4.20 14.14
C VAL A 336 14.52 -3.17 15.15
N HIS A 337 14.79 -1.88 14.92
CA HIS A 337 14.32 -0.81 15.80
C HIS A 337 12.79 -0.78 15.89
N LEU A 338 12.10 -0.96 14.76
CA LEU A 338 10.64 -1.10 14.72
C LEU A 338 10.15 -2.29 15.55
N ILE A 339 10.80 -3.46 15.44
CA ILE A 339 10.43 -4.66 16.20
C ILE A 339 10.59 -4.44 17.71
N LEU A 340 11.68 -3.80 18.13
CA LEU A 340 12.02 -3.61 19.55
C LEU A 340 11.21 -2.50 20.24
N ALA A 341 10.58 -1.61 19.47
CA ALA A 341 9.72 -0.55 20.01
C ALA A 341 8.29 -1.02 20.33
N ARG A 342 7.96 -2.27 20.00
CA ARG A 342 6.67 -2.92 20.25
C ARG A 342 6.77 -3.91 21.39
#